data_AF-A0A9P0PRT4-F1
#
_entry.id   AF-A0A9P0PRT4-F1
#
_cell.length_a   1.000
_cell.length_b   1.000
_cell.length_c   1.000
_cell.angle_alpha   90.00
_cell.angle_beta   90.00
_cell.angle_gamma   90.00
#
_symmetry.space_group_name_H-M   'P 1'
#
loop_
_entity.id
_entity.type
_entity.pdbx_description
1 polymer ?
#
loop_
_entity_poly.entity_id
_entity_poly.type
_entity_poly.pdbx_seq_one_letter_code
_entity_poly.pdbx_strand_id
1 'polypeptide(L)'
;MDRRAFRKPLTEKELRYLAENWSDYEDDVDFESESSYMLFVAVKRITLGNLKYIVDYNVRDPSKIQTNHIVQRLVEPIKNTKRNLTTDNYYTSYELAEYLLKNGLTLTGTLKKNKREFPPEFLPSTLRTVGSSMFGFQPDVTLVSHVSKKNEAVILLSTMHNNDETDEETQKPEIILHYNRTKSGVDTVDQKCSSFTTQRITRRWPLAIFFRILDIAGINSEIIINNNRPADTPPRRRKYLTSLGSSLMENNIKERAKIETLPKDIREFLSRYNTPVNVPVALTENRIGRCHICSADKNNKTTVTCSQCKRFVCKSHCEKLVQCNSCLYPPMEED
;
A
#
# COMPACT_ATOMS: atom_id res chain seq x y z
N MET A 1 24.45 -7.02 14.24
CA MET A 1 24.27 -7.01 15.70
C MET A 1 22.80 -6.87 16.02
N ASP A 2 22.37 -7.60 17.04
CA ASP A 2 21.07 -8.24 17.23
C ASP A 2 19.84 -7.30 17.25
N ARG A 3 18.77 -7.66 16.51
CA ARG A 3 17.52 -6.89 16.38
C ARG A 3 16.33 -7.69 16.95
N ARG A 4 16.39 -8.03 18.23
CA ARG A 4 15.22 -8.50 18.99
C ARG A 4 15.08 -7.72 20.29
N ALA A 5 14.26 -6.67 20.24
CA ALA A 5 13.62 -6.14 21.43
C ALA A 5 12.11 -6.01 21.11
N PHE A 6 11.31 -6.86 21.74
CA PHE A 6 9.86 -6.83 21.71
C PHE A 6 9.38 -5.45 22.19
N ARG A 7 8.73 -4.67 21.32
CA ARG A 7 8.02 -3.46 21.73
C ARG A 7 6.61 -3.85 22.19
N LYS A 8 6.27 -3.48 23.43
CA LYS A 8 4.93 -3.65 24.02
C LYS A 8 3.86 -2.97 23.15
N PRO A 9 2.62 -3.49 23.11
CA PRO A 9 1.50 -2.81 22.46
C PRO A 9 1.22 -1.46 23.16
N LEU A 10 1.00 -0.42 22.34
CA LEU A 10 0.65 0.93 22.80
C LEU A 10 -0.69 0.91 23.52
N THR A 11 -0.77 1.64 24.63
CA THR A 11 -1.97 1.80 25.45
C THR A 11 -3.05 2.65 24.74
N GLU A 12 -4.31 2.52 25.15
CA GLU A 12 -5.42 3.29 24.57
C GLU A 12 -5.22 4.81 24.70
N LYS A 13 -4.53 5.27 25.75
CA LYS A 13 -4.16 6.68 25.95
C LYS A 13 -3.12 7.14 24.94
N GLU A 14 -2.13 6.30 24.63
CA GLU A 14 -1.16 6.54 23.55
C GLU A 14 -1.85 6.49 22.17
N LEU A 15 -2.83 5.62 21.97
CA LEU A 15 -3.61 5.56 20.73
C LEU A 15 -4.49 6.80 20.52
N ARG A 16 -5.11 7.34 21.58
CA ARG A 16 -5.89 8.60 21.53
C ARG A 16 -4.97 9.81 21.29
N TYR A 17 -3.82 9.87 21.95
CA TYR A 17 -2.81 10.91 21.72
C TYR A 17 -2.22 10.87 20.30
N LEU A 18 -2.02 9.67 19.74
CA LEU A 18 -1.54 9.51 18.37
C LEU A 18 -2.59 9.93 17.32
N ALA A 19 -3.89 9.81 17.62
CA ALA A 19 -4.98 10.22 16.73
C ALA A 19 -5.09 11.75 16.53
N GLU A 20 -4.46 12.55 17.40
CA GLU A 20 -4.51 14.01 17.40
C GLU A 20 -3.36 14.66 16.61
N ASN A 21 -2.34 13.89 16.20
CA ASN A 21 -1.06 14.40 15.67
C ASN A 21 -0.81 13.97 14.21
N TRP A 22 -0.51 14.93 13.32
CA TRP A 22 -0.15 14.71 11.90
C TRP A 22 1.36 14.78 11.66
N SER A 23 1.86 14.16 10.59
CA SER A 23 3.26 14.29 10.15
C SER A 23 3.38 14.42 8.62
N ASP A 24 4.21 15.34 8.14
CA ASP A 24 4.47 15.60 6.71
C ASP A 24 5.90 15.20 6.31
N TYR A 25 6.07 14.56 5.14
CA TYR A 25 7.38 14.20 4.57
C TYR A 25 7.32 14.06 3.03
N GLU A 26 8.50 13.92 2.41
CA GLU A 26 8.76 13.80 0.96
C GLU A 26 8.99 12.34 0.56
N ASP A 27 8.38 11.88 -0.54
CA ASP A 27 8.75 10.61 -1.20
C ASP A 27 9.41 10.94 -2.57
N ASP A 28 10.69 10.59 -2.73
CA ASP A 28 11.37 10.63 -4.02
C ASP A 28 11.03 9.38 -4.84
N VAL A 29 10.52 9.59 -6.06
CA VAL A 29 10.43 8.53 -7.07
C VAL A 29 11.59 8.73 -8.04
N ASP A 30 12.73 8.12 -7.73
CA ASP A 30 13.92 8.19 -8.58
C ASP A 30 13.69 7.44 -9.90
N PHE A 31 13.80 8.19 -11.01
CA PHE A 31 13.84 7.67 -12.37
C PHE A 31 15.25 7.83 -12.95
N GLU A 32 15.83 6.76 -13.50
CA GLU A 32 17.04 6.81 -14.33
C GLU A 32 16.78 7.43 -15.73
N SER A 33 16.07 8.57 -15.79
CA SER A 33 15.95 9.38 -17.00
C SER A 33 15.66 10.83 -16.63
N GLU A 34 16.65 11.72 -16.81
CA GLU A 34 16.70 13.21 -16.87
C GLU A 34 15.59 14.10 -16.21
N SER A 35 14.69 13.57 -15.38
CA SER A 35 13.58 14.31 -14.78
C SER A 35 13.13 13.60 -13.50
N SER A 36 13.62 14.07 -12.35
CA SER A 36 13.12 13.66 -11.03
C SER A 36 11.73 14.26 -10.79
N TYR A 37 10.76 13.45 -10.36
CA TYR A 37 9.42 13.90 -9.97
C TYR A 37 9.28 13.78 -8.45
N MET A 38 8.87 14.87 -7.78
CA MET A 38 8.75 14.94 -6.33
C MET A 38 7.29 14.81 -5.90
N LEU A 39 6.98 13.85 -5.01
CA LEU A 39 5.63 13.59 -4.52
C LEU A 39 5.54 13.91 -3.02
N PHE A 40 4.71 14.89 -2.67
CA PHE A 40 4.50 15.27 -1.27
C PHE A 40 3.36 14.48 -0.64
N VAL A 41 3.61 13.92 0.54
CA VAL A 41 2.69 12.99 1.22
C VAL A 41 2.48 13.43 2.68
N ALA A 42 1.23 13.78 3.02
CA ALA A 42 0.81 14.01 4.40
C ALA A 42 0.10 12.78 4.97
N VAL A 43 0.57 12.25 6.10
CA VAL A 43 -0.04 11.08 6.76
C VAL A 43 -0.77 11.50 8.02
N LYS A 44 -2.07 11.20 8.09
CA LYS A 44 -2.82 11.17 9.35
C LYS A 44 -2.46 9.91 10.13
N ARG A 45 -1.80 10.05 11.28
CA ARG A 45 -1.49 8.90 12.12
C ARG A 45 -2.74 8.44 12.86
N ILE A 46 -3.39 7.43 12.27
CA ILE A 46 -4.40 6.54 12.88
C ILE A 46 -5.72 7.24 13.26
N THR A 47 -6.62 7.33 12.28
CA THR A 47 -8.06 6.96 12.36
C THR A 47 -8.88 7.41 11.15
N LEU A 48 -8.39 8.33 10.31
CA LEU A 48 -9.17 8.80 9.14
C LEU A 48 -8.26 9.14 7.93
N GLY A 49 -7.72 8.08 7.31
CA GLY A 49 -7.96 7.77 5.90
C GLY A 49 -7.69 8.75 4.75
N ASN A 50 -7.14 9.95 4.93
CA ASN A 50 -6.93 10.88 3.81
C ASN A 50 -5.45 11.24 3.63
N LEU A 51 -4.77 10.44 2.82
CA LEU A 51 -3.51 10.82 2.18
C LEU A 51 -3.82 11.81 1.05
N LYS A 52 -3.37 13.06 1.19
CA LYS A 52 -3.42 14.06 0.12
C LYS A 52 -2.10 14.05 -0.62
N TYR A 53 -2.17 13.89 -1.94
CA TYR A 53 -1.06 14.14 -2.83
C TYR A 53 -1.18 15.54 -3.41
N ILE A 54 -0.06 16.26 -3.41
CA ILE A 54 0.10 17.44 -4.25
C ILE A 54 1.10 17.05 -5.33
N VAL A 55 0.62 16.95 -6.56
CA VAL A 55 1.47 16.91 -7.74
C VAL A 55 1.51 18.34 -8.28
N ASP A 56 2.66 18.99 -8.20
CA ASP A 56 2.85 20.30 -8.80
C ASP A 56 3.44 20.15 -10.21
N TYR A 57 2.61 20.41 -11.22
CA TYR A 57 2.96 20.27 -12.63
C TYR A 57 3.74 21.48 -13.19
N ASN A 58 3.90 22.56 -12.41
CA ASN A 58 4.43 23.83 -12.89
C ASN A 58 5.77 24.24 -12.27
N VAL A 59 6.45 23.33 -11.58
CA VAL A 59 7.77 23.63 -11.00
C VAL A 59 8.84 23.39 -12.06
N ARG A 60 9.18 24.43 -12.81
CA ARG A 60 10.35 24.44 -13.71
C ARG A 60 11.68 24.52 -12.93
N ASP A 61 11.63 24.86 -11.63
CA ASP A 61 12.79 25.05 -10.76
C ASP A 61 12.44 24.69 -9.30
N PRO A 62 12.91 23.54 -8.78
CA PRO A 62 12.67 23.09 -7.41
C PRO A 62 13.13 24.10 -6.34
N SER A 63 14.09 24.97 -6.66
CA SER A 63 14.62 25.98 -5.73
C SER A 63 13.64 27.13 -5.44
N LYS A 64 12.58 27.27 -6.24
CA LYS A 64 11.54 28.30 -6.10
C LYS A 64 10.28 27.81 -5.38
N ILE A 65 10.20 26.52 -5.03
CA ILE A 65 9.09 26.02 -4.22
C ILE A 65 9.21 26.64 -2.83
N GLN A 66 8.26 27.50 -2.48
CA GLN A 66 8.09 27.90 -1.09
C GLN A 66 7.47 26.71 -0.34
N THR A 67 8.28 25.99 0.43
CA THR A 67 7.88 24.81 1.20
C THR A 67 6.64 25.04 2.07
N ASN A 68 6.49 26.26 2.59
CA ASN A 68 5.32 26.69 3.34
C ASN A 68 4.01 26.49 2.55
N HIS A 69 3.98 26.80 1.24
CA HIS A 69 2.76 26.65 0.42
C HIS A 69 2.31 25.20 0.28
N ILE A 70 3.23 24.25 0.26
CA ILE A 70 2.90 22.82 0.20
C ILE A 70 2.15 22.44 1.47
N VAL A 71 2.72 22.75 2.64
CA VAL A 71 2.09 22.45 3.93
C VAL A 71 0.73 23.13 4.03
N GLN A 72 0.63 24.42 3.67
CA GLN A 72 -0.64 25.15 3.68
C GLN A 72 -1.75 24.45 2.88
N ARG A 73 -1.43 23.93 1.69
CA ARG A 73 -2.39 23.16 0.86
C ARG A 73 -2.73 21.79 1.46
N LEU A 74 -1.76 21.12 2.09
CA LEU A 74 -1.95 19.82 2.74
C LEU A 74 -2.88 19.95 3.95
N VAL A 75 -2.71 21.00 4.75
CA VAL A 75 -3.48 21.22 5.99
C VAL A 75 -4.85 21.86 5.78
N GLU A 76 -5.18 22.32 4.58
CA GLU A 76 -6.48 22.92 4.24
C GLU A 76 -7.70 22.16 4.81
N PRO A 77 -7.84 20.83 4.69
CA PRO A 77 -9.02 20.12 5.15
C PRO A 77 -9.04 19.91 6.68
N ILE A 78 -7.99 20.29 7.41
CA ILE A 78 -7.90 20.16 8.87
C ILE A 78 -7.76 21.51 9.58
N LYS A 79 -7.89 22.63 8.87
CA LYS A 79 -7.91 23.96 9.49
C LYS A 79 -8.96 24.04 10.59
N ASN A 80 -8.63 24.78 11.65
CA ASN A 80 -9.47 25.01 12.83
C ASN A 80 -9.87 23.75 13.61
N THR A 81 -9.18 22.62 13.39
CA THR A 81 -9.44 21.38 14.14
C THR A 81 -8.63 21.26 15.42
N LYS A 82 -7.80 22.26 15.76
CA LYS A 82 -6.91 22.30 16.94
C LYS A 82 -5.93 21.12 17.00
N ARG A 83 -5.54 20.62 15.82
CA ARG A 83 -4.57 19.53 15.70
C ARG A 83 -3.16 20.06 15.61
N ASN A 84 -2.21 19.20 16.00
CA ASN A 84 -0.79 19.49 15.90
C ASN A 84 -0.19 18.82 14.66
N LEU A 85 0.69 19.54 13.99
CA LEU A 85 1.49 19.09 12.87
C LEU A 85 2.93 18.87 13.31
N THR A 86 3.50 17.71 12.99
CA THR A 86 4.92 17.43 13.18
C THR A 86 5.66 17.47 11.85
N THR A 87 6.69 18.31 11.74
CA THR A 87 7.43 18.49 10.48
C THR A 87 8.93 18.32 10.62
N ASP A 88 9.57 17.89 9.53
CA ASP A 88 11.02 17.96 9.38
C ASP A 88 11.50 19.42 9.15
N ASN A 89 12.80 19.63 9.31
CA ASN A 89 13.57 20.83 9.02
C ASN A 89 13.43 21.37 7.59
N TYR A 90 13.04 20.55 6.61
CA TYR A 90 12.75 21.04 5.27
C TYR A 90 11.49 21.93 5.23
N TYR A 91 10.46 21.59 6.00
CA TYR A 91 9.18 22.27 6.02
C TYR A 91 9.03 23.27 7.16
N THR A 92 9.76 23.08 8.26
CA THR A 92 9.59 23.89 9.48
C THR A 92 10.18 25.29 9.29
N SER A 93 9.36 26.31 9.53
CA SER A 93 9.77 27.71 9.58
C SER A 93 8.95 28.47 10.63
N TYR A 94 9.46 29.62 11.08
CA TYR A 94 8.72 30.46 12.02
C TYR A 94 7.45 31.02 11.36
N GLU A 95 7.52 31.42 10.09
CA GLU A 95 6.39 31.93 9.33
C GLU A 95 5.28 30.87 9.17
N LEU A 96 5.66 29.59 8.98
CA LEU A 96 4.71 28.49 8.95
C LEU A 96 4.04 28.28 10.31
N ALA A 97 4.81 28.38 11.40
CA ALA A 97 4.28 28.25 12.76
C ALA A 97 3.20 29.30 13.05
N GLU A 98 3.46 30.57 12.72
CA GLU A 98 2.48 31.65 12.85
C GLU A 98 1.25 31.45 11.97
N TYR A 99 1.46 31.00 10.72
CA TYR A 99 0.35 30.69 9.82
C TYR A 99 -0.56 29.61 10.40
N LEU A 100 0.01 28.51 10.90
CA LEU A 100 -0.76 27.39 11.44
C LEU A 100 -1.54 27.80 12.69
N LEU A 101 -0.92 28.58 13.59
CA LEU A 101 -1.61 29.13 14.76
C LEU A 101 -2.83 29.97 14.37
N LYS A 102 -2.67 30.89 13.41
CA LYS A 102 -3.79 31.71 12.88
C LYS A 102 -4.91 30.87 12.26
N ASN A 103 -4.61 29.64 11.83
CA ASN A 103 -5.57 28.70 11.25
C ASN A 103 -5.98 27.59 12.24
N GLY A 104 -5.81 27.81 13.55
CA GLY A 104 -6.26 26.90 14.60
C GLY A 104 -5.57 25.53 14.56
N LEU A 105 -4.29 25.52 14.19
CA LEU A 105 -3.39 24.37 14.18
C LEU A 105 -2.12 24.70 14.95
N THR A 106 -1.47 23.69 15.51
CA THR A 106 -0.15 23.84 16.15
C THR A 106 0.93 23.12 15.34
N LEU A 107 2.19 23.50 15.57
CA LEU A 107 3.35 22.95 14.89
C LEU A 107 4.36 22.46 15.92
N THR A 108 5.02 21.34 15.64
CA THR A 108 6.24 20.91 16.32
C THR A 108 7.23 20.35 15.31
N GLY A 109 8.37 21.00 15.09
CA GLY A 109 9.29 20.59 14.02
C GLY A 109 10.74 20.93 14.27
N THR A 110 11.63 20.23 13.58
CA THR A 110 13.07 20.54 13.61
C THR A 110 13.37 21.77 12.79
N LEU A 111 14.33 22.59 13.22
CA LEU A 111 14.79 23.75 12.46
C LEU A 111 16.21 23.53 11.93
N LYS A 112 16.48 23.98 10.70
CA LYS A 112 17.84 23.96 10.15
C LYS A 112 18.71 25.00 10.85
N LYS A 113 19.90 24.59 11.30
CA LYS A 113 20.86 25.41 12.07
C LYS A 113 21.37 26.65 11.33
N ASN A 114 21.22 26.71 10.01
CA ASN A 114 21.77 27.75 9.15
C ASN A 114 20.85 28.99 9.02
N LYS A 115 19.75 29.08 9.78
CA LYS A 115 18.90 30.27 9.78
C LYS A 115 19.55 31.37 10.62
N ARG A 116 19.54 32.60 10.09
CA ARG A 116 20.15 33.77 10.73
C ARG A 116 19.36 34.27 11.95
N GLU A 117 18.11 33.85 12.09
CA GLU A 117 17.24 34.27 13.20
C GLU A 117 17.61 33.63 14.55
N PHE A 118 18.53 32.66 14.60
CA PHE A 118 18.88 32.01 15.87
C PHE A 118 19.89 32.81 16.68
N PRO A 119 19.63 33.02 17.98
CA PRO A 119 20.67 33.42 18.90
C PRO A 119 21.80 32.37 18.87
N PRO A 120 23.08 32.77 18.77
CA PRO A 120 24.22 31.85 18.71
C PRO A 120 24.26 30.82 19.85
N GLU A 121 23.66 31.12 20.99
CA GLU A 121 23.56 30.27 22.17
C GLU A 121 22.75 28.98 21.90
N PHE A 122 21.78 29.04 20.99
CA PHE A 122 20.97 27.88 20.59
C PHE A 122 21.70 26.96 19.61
N LEU A 123 22.80 27.42 18.99
CA LEU A 123 23.58 26.63 18.05
C LEU A 123 24.46 25.59 18.79
N PRO A 124 24.90 24.53 18.09
CA PRO A 124 25.85 23.60 18.66
C PRO A 124 27.15 24.31 19.04
N SER A 125 27.61 24.10 20.27
CA SER A 125 28.84 24.69 20.78
C SER A 125 29.61 23.64 21.60
N THR A 126 30.94 23.71 21.55
CA THR A 126 31.84 22.88 22.37
C THR A 126 31.69 23.17 23.86
N LEU A 127 31.16 24.34 24.22
CA LEU A 127 30.93 24.77 25.60
C LEU A 127 29.69 24.13 26.23
N ARG A 128 28.80 23.54 25.41
CA ARG A 128 27.56 22.93 25.92
C ARG A 128 27.77 21.47 26.31
N THR A 129 27.25 21.10 27.47
CA THR A 129 27.32 19.73 27.98
C THR A 129 26.29 18.83 27.29
N VAL A 130 26.64 17.57 27.06
CA VAL A 130 25.71 16.57 26.52
C VAL A 130 24.57 16.35 27.51
N GLY A 131 23.33 16.31 27.01
CA GLY A 131 22.11 16.27 27.80
C GLY A 131 21.54 17.64 28.16
N SER A 132 22.32 18.73 28.03
CA SER A 132 21.82 20.08 28.32
C SER A 132 20.77 20.53 27.32
N SER A 133 19.81 21.31 27.83
CA SER A 133 18.73 21.91 27.04
C SER A 133 18.69 23.42 27.30
N MET A 134 18.29 24.18 26.29
CA MET A 134 18.09 25.62 26.37
C MET A 134 16.75 25.95 25.73
N PHE A 135 15.98 26.83 26.37
CA PHE A 135 14.65 27.20 25.94
C PHE A 135 14.58 28.69 25.65
N GLY A 136 13.84 29.05 24.60
CA GLY A 136 13.49 30.41 24.23
C GLY A 136 11.98 30.52 24.13
N PHE A 137 11.41 31.54 24.77
CA PHE A 137 9.97 31.68 24.89
C PHE A 137 9.47 32.97 24.23
N GLN A 138 8.40 32.82 23.48
CA GLN A 138 7.46 33.87 23.09
C GLN A 138 6.07 33.45 23.55
N PRO A 139 5.06 34.36 23.54
CA PRO A 139 3.73 34.06 24.07
C PRO A 139 3.11 32.76 23.54
N ASP A 140 3.24 32.49 22.24
CA ASP A 140 2.64 31.34 21.56
C ASP A 140 3.66 30.36 20.95
N VAL A 141 4.96 30.58 21.18
CA VAL A 141 6.04 29.83 20.51
C VAL A 141 7.17 29.53 21.48
N THR A 142 7.56 28.26 21.53
CA THR A 142 8.70 27.77 22.31
C THR A 142 9.76 27.19 21.37
N LEU A 143 10.99 27.67 21.52
CA LEU A 143 12.17 27.14 20.87
C LEU A 143 12.95 26.30 21.88
N VAL A 144 13.35 25.08 21.53
CA VAL A 144 14.24 24.27 22.36
C VAL A 144 15.48 23.86 21.58
N SER A 145 16.65 23.99 22.20
CA SER A 145 17.91 23.47 21.70
C SER A 145 18.48 22.45 22.68
N HIS A 146 18.50 21.18 22.28
CA HIS A 146 18.93 20.05 23.10
C HIS A 146 20.20 19.41 22.55
N VAL A 147 21.22 19.25 23.39
CA VAL A 147 22.51 18.65 23.00
C VAL A 147 22.45 17.14 23.20
N SER A 148 22.23 16.39 22.13
CA SER A 148 22.15 14.93 22.19
C SER A 148 23.53 14.26 22.16
N LYS A 149 24.50 14.89 21.49
CA LYS A 149 25.89 14.42 21.41
C LYS A 149 26.85 15.60 21.44
N LYS A 150 28.13 15.33 21.72
CA LYS A 150 29.16 16.38 21.76
C LYS A 150 29.19 17.12 20.43
N ASN A 151 29.16 18.46 20.48
CA ASN A 151 29.10 19.36 19.32
C ASN A 151 27.87 19.19 18.40
N GLU A 152 26.83 18.50 18.85
CA GLU A 152 25.58 18.34 18.11
C GLU A 152 24.38 18.77 18.97
N ALA A 153 23.70 19.83 18.53
CA ALA A 153 22.40 20.23 19.08
C ALA A 153 21.28 19.95 18.07
N VAL A 154 20.13 19.52 18.58
CA VAL A 154 18.86 19.45 17.85
C VAL A 154 18.03 20.65 18.29
N ILE A 155 17.56 21.43 17.30
CA ILE A 155 16.73 22.61 17.54
C ILE A 155 15.32 22.28 17.08
N LEU A 156 14.34 22.42 17.98
CA LEU A 156 12.93 22.28 17.68
C LEU A 156 12.19 23.59 17.93
N LEU A 157 11.22 23.87 17.06
CA LEU A 157 10.19 24.88 17.28
C LEU A 157 8.90 24.18 17.66
N SER A 158 8.18 24.70 18.64
CA SER A 158 6.83 24.25 18.93
C SER A 158 5.90 25.42 19.26
N THR A 159 4.67 25.34 18.74
CA THR A 159 3.55 26.22 19.15
C THR A 159 2.50 25.48 19.96
N MET A 160 2.75 24.20 20.27
CA MET A 160 1.91 23.37 21.12
C MET A 160 2.36 23.42 22.59
N HIS A 161 3.65 23.65 22.84
CA HIS A 161 4.26 23.62 24.17
C HIS A 161 4.68 25.03 24.57
N ASN A 162 4.49 25.39 25.85
CA ASN A 162 4.73 26.73 26.40
C ASN A 162 5.60 26.74 27.66
N ASN A 163 6.24 25.61 28.00
CA ASN A 163 7.06 25.44 29.20
C ASN A 163 8.38 24.72 28.88
N ASP A 164 9.29 24.68 29.85
CA ASP A 164 10.58 24.00 29.83
C ASP A 164 10.53 22.61 30.48
N GLU A 165 9.37 21.96 30.50
CA GLU A 165 9.21 20.66 31.14
C GLU A 165 10.17 19.61 30.56
N THR A 166 10.86 18.93 31.48
CA THR A 166 11.76 17.82 31.18
C THR A 166 11.29 16.57 31.88
N ASP A 167 11.38 15.44 31.18
CA ASP A 167 11.07 14.13 31.73
C ASP A 167 12.08 13.71 32.81
N GLU A 168 11.58 13.27 33.96
CA GLU A 168 12.42 12.96 35.14
C GLU A 168 13.38 11.79 34.89
N GLU A 169 12.95 10.77 34.13
CA GLU A 169 13.75 9.56 33.87
C GLU A 169 14.83 9.81 32.81
N THR A 170 14.46 10.44 31.70
CA THR A 170 15.35 10.61 30.55
C THR A 170 16.11 11.95 30.54
N GLN A 171 15.70 12.90 31.38
CA GLN A 171 16.22 14.27 31.44
C GLN A 171 16.13 15.00 30.09
N LYS A 172 15.18 14.60 29.24
CA LYS A 172 14.93 15.21 27.93
C LYS A 172 13.74 16.16 27.99
N PRO A 173 13.77 17.27 27.25
CA PRO A 173 12.60 18.13 27.09
C PRO A 173 11.40 17.36 26.56
N GLU A 174 10.20 17.61 27.10
CA GLU A 174 8.98 16.96 26.62
C GLU A 174 8.73 17.25 25.14
N ILE A 175 9.09 18.44 24.64
CA ILE A 175 9.04 18.79 23.21
C ILE A 175 9.86 17.80 22.35
N ILE A 176 11.05 17.41 22.81
CA ILE A 176 11.92 16.44 22.12
C ILE A 176 11.30 15.04 22.16
N LEU A 177 10.71 14.67 23.29
CA LEU A 177 10.03 13.38 23.42
C LEU A 177 8.78 13.32 22.53
N HIS A 178 7.93 14.35 22.57
CA HIS A 178 6.77 14.52 21.69
C HIS A 178 7.18 14.38 20.22
N TYR A 179 8.17 15.15 19.76
CA TYR A 179 8.66 15.09 18.38
C TYR A 179 9.12 13.67 18.00
N ASN A 180 9.88 13.00 18.89
CA ASN A 180 10.33 11.63 18.62
C ASN A 180 9.19 10.61 18.54
N ARG A 181 8.10 10.81 19.29
CA ARG A 181 6.91 9.96 19.22
C ARG A 181 6.17 10.16 17.89
N THR A 182 6.07 11.39 17.39
CA THR A 182 5.21 11.74 16.24
C THR A 182 5.92 11.72 14.88
N LYS A 183 7.22 12.03 14.81
CA LYS A 183 7.99 12.19 13.56
C LYS A 183 7.99 10.98 12.60
N SER A 184 7.71 9.78 13.10
CA SER A 184 7.78 8.52 12.33
C SER A 184 6.49 8.14 11.60
N GLY A 185 5.47 9.00 11.59
CA GLY A 185 4.18 8.69 10.95
C GLY A 185 4.32 8.35 9.46
N VAL A 186 5.03 9.19 8.70
CA VAL A 186 5.24 8.99 7.26
C VAL A 186 6.21 7.84 6.97
N ASP A 187 7.33 7.75 7.67
CA ASP A 187 8.29 6.62 7.56
C ASP A 187 7.60 5.26 7.70
N THR A 188 6.60 5.17 8.57
CA THR A 188 5.83 3.94 8.78
C THR A 188 4.98 3.58 7.56
N VAL A 189 4.40 4.57 6.88
CA VAL A 189 3.63 4.35 5.65
C VAL A 189 4.57 3.95 4.53
N ASP A 190 5.71 4.64 4.36
CA ASP A 190 6.66 4.29 3.32
C ASP A 190 7.25 2.88 3.52
N GLN A 191 7.62 2.53 4.75
CA GLN A 191 8.06 1.18 5.08
C GLN A 191 7.00 0.13 4.73
N LYS A 192 5.71 0.41 4.95
CA LYS A 192 4.60 -0.49 4.61
C LYS A 192 4.38 -0.60 3.11
N CYS A 193 4.56 0.49 2.36
CA CYS A 193 4.55 0.48 0.89
C CYS A 193 5.67 -0.40 0.37
N SER A 194 6.92 -0.15 0.80
CA SER A 194 8.11 -0.91 0.39
C SER A 194 7.99 -2.41 0.69
N SER A 195 7.47 -2.77 1.87
CA SER A 195 7.34 -4.17 2.29
C SER A 195 6.37 -5.00 1.43
N PHE A 196 5.33 -4.36 0.87
CA PHE A 196 4.29 -5.03 0.07
C PHE A 196 3.93 -4.18 -1.14
N THR A 197 4.93 -3.87 -1.96
CA THR A 197 4.75 -3.00 -3.11
C THR A 197 4.19 -3.72 -4.33
N THR A 198 3.33 -3.02 -5.07
CA THR A 198 2.82 -3.39 -6.39
C THR A 198 3.69 -2.83 -7.53
N GLN A 199 4.74 -2.06 -7.20
CA GLN A 199 5.64 -1.48 -8.18
C GLN A 199 6.26 -2.55 -9.09
N ARG A 200 6.45 -2.14 -10.34
CA ARG A 200 7.07 -2.91 -11.41
C ARG A 200 8.03 -1.99 -12.15
N ILE A 201 9.12 -2.56 -12.65
CA ILE A 201 10.04 -1.84 -13.54
C ILE A 201 9.23 -1.33 -14.74
N THR A 202 9.21 -0.01 -14.94
CA THR A 202 8.47 0.66 -16.00
C THR A 202 9.24 1.86 -16.50
N ARG A 203 9.16 2.12 -17.80
CA ARG A 203 9.68 3.35 -18.43
C ARG A 203 8.60 4.42 -18.59
N ARG A 204 7.39 4.19 -18.08
CA ARG A 204 6.25 5.10 -18.17
C ARG A 204 5.97 5.68 -16.78
N TRP A 205 6.33 6.94 -16.57
CA TRP A 205 6.14 7.63 -15.28
C TRP A 205 4.70 7.58 -14.73
N PRO A 206 3.62 7.62 -15.55
CA PRO A 206 2.26 7.54 -15.00
C PRO A 206 1.99 6.21 -14.30
N LEU A 207 2.63 5.12 -14.78
CA LEU A 207 2.49 3.81 -14.15
C LEU A 207 3.18 3.73 -12.80
N ALA A 208 4.31 4.43 -12.60
CA ALA A 208 4.97 4.47 -11.30
C ALA A 208 4.09 5.15 -10.24
N ILE A 209 3.45 6.28 -10.60
CA ILE A 209 2.47 6.94 -9.74
C ILE A 209 1.27 6.02 -9.48
N PHE A 210 0.75 5.36 -10.51
CA PHE A 210 -0.36 4.43 -10.38
C PHE A 210 -0.05 3.30 -9.37
N PHE A 211 1.13 2.68 -9.44
CA PHE A 211 1.54 1.66 -8.47
C PHE A 211 1.64 2.23 -7.04
N ARG A 212 2.18 3.44 -6.87
CA ARG A 212 2.23 4.08 -5.54
C ARG A 212 0.83 4.35 -4.98
N ILE A 213 -0.10 4.79 -5.82
CA ILE A 213 -1.51 4.96 -5.45
C ILE A 213 -2.12 3.64 -5.00
N LEU A 214 -1.86 2.53 -5.70
CA LEU A 214 -2.36 1.20 -5.31
C LEU A 214 -1.82 0.75 -3.95
N ASP A 215 -0.53 0.93 -3.70
CA ASP A 215 0.11 0.56 -2.43
C ASP A 215 -0.51 1.33 -1.25
N ILE A 216 -0.71 2.63 -1.44
CA ILE A 216 -1.34 3.51 -0.45
C ILE A 216 -2.83 3.21 -0.27
N ALA A 217 -3.56 2.96 -1.36
CA ALA A 217 -4.96 2.55 -1.30
C ALA A 217 -5.11 1.26 -0.47
N GLY A 218 -4.22 0.28 -0.67
CA GLY A 218 -4.19 -0.95 0.11
C GLY A 218 -3.87 -0.74 1.60
N ILE A 219 -3.05 0.25 1.96
CA ILE A 219 -2.84 0.66 3.36
C ILE A 219 -4.12 1.29 3.93
N ASN A 220 -4.70 2.24 3.22
CA ASN A 220 -5.87 2.99 3.71
C ASN A 220 -7.09 2.08 3.89
N SER A 221 -7.34 1.17 2.95
CA SER A 221 -8.45 0.23 3.04
C SER A 221 -8.26 -0.78 4.17
N GLU A 222 -7.02 -1.23 4.43
CA GLU A 222 -6.69 -2.06 5.59
C GLU A 222 -6.99 -1.33 6.91
N ILE A 223 -6.56 -0.06 7.01
CA ILE A 223 -6.82 0.78 8.20
C ILE A 223 -8.32 0.91 8.43
N ILE A 224 -9.11 1.22 7.40
CA ILE A 224 -10.57 1.38 7.53
C ILE A 224 -11.22 0.09 8.02
N ILE A 225 -10.86 -1.06 7.43
CA ILE A 225 -11.43 -2.35 7.82
C ILE A 225 -11.06 -2.72 9.25
N ASN A 226 -9.82 -2.49 9.66
CA ASN A 226 -9.37 -2.78 11.01
C ASN A 226 -10.08 -1.90 12.06
N ASN A 227 -10.35 -0.63 11.74
CA ASN A 227 -11.11 0.25 12.65
C ASN A 227 -12.59 -0.16 12.75
N ASN A 228 -13.17 -0.71 11.69
CA ASN A 228 -14.57 -1.16 11.67
C ASN A 228 -14.77 -2.57 12.23
N ARG A 229 -13.70 -3.31 12.59
CA ARG A 229 -13.76 -4.66 13.17
C ARG A 229 -13.15 -4.68 14.57
N PRO A 230 -13.86 -4.17 15.59
CA PRO A 230 -13.30 -4.04 16.94
C PRO A 230 -13.08 -5.36 17.69
N ALA A 231 -13.65 -6.48 17.22
CA ALA A 231 -13.66 -7.76 17.94
C ALA A 231 -12.73 -8.85 17.38
N ASP A 232 -12.12 -8.64 16.20
CA ASP A 232 -11.23 -9.62 15.58
C ASP A 232 -9.77 -9.17 15.63
N THR A 233 -8.86 -10.12 15.84
CA THR A 233 -7.42 -9.84 15.65
C THR A 233 -7.23 -9.35 14.21
N PRO A 234 -6.65 -8.16 14.00
CA PRO A 234 -6.53 -7.60 12.65
C PRO A 234 -5.77 -8.59 11.77
N PRO A 235 -6.30 -8.93 10.58
CA PRO A 235 -5.66 -9.90 9.71
C PRO A 235 -4.25 -9.41 9.39
N ARG A 236 -3.26 -10.31 9.46
CA ARG A 236 -1.91 -9.99 8.99
C ARG A 236 -2.01 -9.37 7.60
N ARG A 237 -1.35 -8.23 7.36
CA ARG A 237 -1.39 -7.49 6.08
C ARG A 237 -1.32 -8.36 4.83
N ARG A 238 -0.45 -9.39 4.83
CA ARG A 238 -0.39 -10.39 3.75
C ARG A 238 -1.74 -11.07 3.47
N LYS A 239 -2.41 -11.57 4.51
CA LYS A 239 -3.74 -12.21 4.38
C LYS A 239 -4.77 -11.22 3.87
N TYR A 240 -4.74 -9.99 4.37
CA TYR A 240 -5.62 -8.92 3.91
C TYR A 240 -5.44 -8.66 2.40
N LEU A 241 -4.21 -8.42 1.95
CA LEU A 241 -3.91 -8.15 0.54
C LEU A 241 -4.22 -9.35 -0.37
N THR A 242 -3.99 -10.59 0.09
CA THR A 242 -4.40 -11.79 -0.65
C THR A 242 -5.91 -11.85 -0.82
N SER A 243 -6.68 -11.58 0.24
CA SER A 243 -8.14 -11.54 0.15
C SER A 243 -8.62 -10.45 -0.78
N LEU A 244 -8.06 -9.23 -0.66
CA LEU A 244 -8.39 -8.10 -1.51
C LEU A 244 -8.14 -8.44 -3.00
N GLY A 245 -6.98 -9.00 -3.32
CA GLY A 245 -6.65 -9.43 -4.67
C GLY A 245 -7.63 -10.46 -5.23
N SER A 246 -7.96 -11.49 -4.44
CA SER A 246 -8.95 -12.50 -4.84
C SER A 246 -10.33 -11.89 -5.11
N SER A 247 -10.82 -11.01 -4.23
CA SER A 247 -12.12 -10.35 -4.39
C SER A 247 -12.17 -9.44 -5.63
N LEU A 248 -11.09 -8.71 -5.92
CA LEU A 248 -11.02 -7.86 -7.13
C LEU A 248 -11.00 -8.69 -8.42
N MET A 249 -10.43 -9.90 -8.40
CA MET A 249 -10.36 -10.77 -9.56
C MET A 249 -11.61 -11.63 -9.76
N GLU A 250 -12.45 -11.79 -8.74
CA GLU A 250 -13.51 -12.81 -8.71
C GLU A 250 -14.45 -12.76 -9.93
N ASN A 251 -14.98 -11.58 -10.28
CA ASN A 251 -15.88 -11.44 -11.43
C ASN A 251 -15.18 -11.77 -12.75
N ASN A 252 -13.93 -11.32 -12.92
CA ASN A 252 -13.15 -11.62 -14.13
C ASN A 252 -12.82 -13.13 -14.24
N ILE A 253 -12.56 -13.78 -13.11
CA ILE A 253 -12.34 -15.23 -13.04
C ILE A 253 -13.61 -15.99 -13.44
N LYS A 254 -14.79 -15.57 -12.92
CA LYS A 254 -16.09 -16.15 -13.28
C LYS A 254 -16.41 -16.00 -14.78
N GLU A 255 -16.14 -14.83 -15.37
CA GLU A 255 -16.32 -14.64 -16.81
C GLU A 255 -15.36 -15.51 -17.63
N ARG A 256 -14.09 -15.59 -17.21
CA ARG A 256 -13.09 -16.43 -17.88
C ARG A 256 -13.45 -17.93 -17.81
N ALA A 257 -14.12 -18.37 -16.75
CA ALA A 257 -14.55 -19.76 -16.58
C ALA A 257 -15.56 -20.22 -17.64
N LYS A 258 -16.29 -19.29 -18.27
CA LYS A 258 -17.24 -19.58 -19.36
C LYS A 258 -16.55 -19.93 -20.70
N ILE A 259 -15.24 -19.70 -20.83
CA ILE A 259 -14.51 -19.92 -22.08
C ILE A 259 -14.10 -21.39 -22.20
N GLU A 260 -14.79 -22.14 -23.05
CA GLU A 260 -14.56 -23.58 -23.23
C GLU A 260 -13.25 -23.94 -23.94
N THR A 261 -12.73 -23.01 -24.75
CA THR A 261 -11.51 -23.21 -25.56
C THR A 261 -10.21 -23.12 -24.76
N LEU A 262 -10.29 -22.86 -23.44
CA LEU A 262 -9.13 -22.75 -22.59
C LEU A 262 -8.37 -24.08 -22.42
N PRO A 263 -7.05 -24.02 -22.18
CA PRO A 263 -6.25 -25.16 -21.74
C PRO A 263 -6.88 -25.94 -20.57
N LYS A 264 -6.64 -27.25 -20.52
CA LYS A 264 -7.32 -28.15 -19.56
C LYS A 264 -7.01 -27.82 -18.10
N ASP A 265 -5.75 -27.51 -17.80
CA ASP A 265 -5.24 -27.07 -16.51
C ASP A 265 -5.93 -25.79 -16.02
N ILE A 266 -6.08 -24.80 -16.91
CA ILE A 266 -6.79 -23.56 -16.59
C ILE A 266 -8.27 -23.83 -16.34
N ARG A 267 -8.92 -24.67 -17.15
CA ARG A 267 -10.32 -25.08 -16.94
C ARG A 267 -10.52 -25.82 -15.62
N GLU A 268 -9.59 -26.69 -15.26
CA GLU A 268 -9.64 -27.42 -13.99
C GLU A 268 -9.56 -26.46 -12.79
N PHE A 269 -8.66 -25.47 -12.84
CA PHE A 269 -8.61 -24.42 -11.82
C PHE A 269 -9.89 -23.58 -11.78
N LEU A 270 -10.42 -23.19 -12.95
CA LEU A 270 -11.59 -22.32 -13.08
C LEU A 270 -12.91 -23.03 -12.77
N SER A 271 -12.95 -24.37 -12.79
CA SER A 271 -14.16 -25.17 -12.51
C SER A 271 -14.82 -24.80 -11.19
N ARG A 272 -14.02 -24.37 -10.20
CA ARG A 272 -14.43 -23.95 -8.86
C ARG A 272 -15.27 -22.66 -8.85
N TYR A 273 -15.23 -21.91 -9.95
CA TYR A 273 -15.88 -20.62 -10.12
C TYR A 273 -17.06 -20.67 -11.10
N ASN A 274 -17.37 -21.83 -11.68
CA ASN A 274 -18.57 -22.01 -12.47
C ASN A 274 -19.79 -21.97 -11.55
N THR A 275 -20.76 -21.11 -11.85
CA THR A 275 -22.09 -21.24 -11.27
C THR A 275 -22.71 -22.53 -11.80
N PRO A 276 -23.34 -23.36 -10.95
CA PRO A 276 -24.07 -24.52 -11.43
C PRO A 276 -25.28 -24.01 -12.22
N VAL A 277 -25.13 -23.93 -13.54
CA VAL A 277 -26.26 -23.72 -14.42
C VAL A 277 -27.01 -25.03 -14.42
N ASN A 278 -28.18 -25.03 -13.80
CA ASN A 278 -29.13 -26.15 -13.84
C ASN A 278 -29.74 -26.18 -15.26
N VAL A 279 -28.93 -26.59 -16.25
CA VAL A 279 -29.41 -26.84 -17.61
C VAL A 279 -30.02 -28.24 -17.59
N PRO A 280 -31.30 -28.42 -17.95
CA PRO A 280 -31.85 -29.74 -18.19
C PRO A 280 -31.00 -30.40 -19.27
N VAL A 281 -30.39 -31.54 -18.93
CA VAL A 281 -29.60 -32.35 -19.85
C VAL A 281 -30.52 -32.84 -20.96
N ALA A 282 -30.56 -32.12 -22.08
CA ALA A 282 -31.09 -32.65 -23.32
C ALA A 282 -30.05 -33.62 -23.87
N LEU A 283 -30.39 -34.91 -23.80
CA LEU A 283 -29.63 -36.02 -24.35
C LEU A 283 -29.34 -35.82 -25.85
N THR A 284 -28.17 -36.31 -26.25
CA THR A 284 -27.60 -36.44 -27.62
C THR A 284 -26.78 -35.26 -28.16
N GLU A 285 -25.66 -34.96 -27.52
CA GLU A 285 -24.54 -34.31 -28.21
C GLU A 285 -23.88 -35.31 -29.17
N ASN A 286 -23.90 -35.00 -30.47
CA ASN A 286 -23.07 -35.64 -31.48
C ASN A 286 -21.60 -35.36 -31.17
N ARG A 287 -20.98 -36.20 -30.33
CA ARG A 287 -19.57 -36.02 -29.92
C ARG A 287 -18.67 -36.17 -31.14
N ILE A 288 -17.90 -35.11 -31.44
CA ILE A 288 -16.87 -35.08 -32.48
C ILE A 288 -15.51 -35.20 -31.82
N GLY A 289 -14.67 -36.11 -32.28
CA GLY A 289 -13.31 -36.28 -31.77
C GLY A 289 -12.27 -36.39 -32.88
N ARG A 290 -10.99 -36.31 -32.50
CA ARG A 290 -9.88 -36.55 -33.43
C ARG A 290 -9.67 -38.04 -33.64
N CYS A 291 -9.38 -38.45 -34.87
CA CYS A 291 -8.98 -39.83 -35.14
C CYS A 291 -7.73 -40.18 -34.34
N HIS A 292 -7.79 -41.26 -33.56
CA HIS A 292 -6.67 -41.69 -32.73
C HIS A 292 -5.48 -42.25 -33.52
N ILE A 293 -5.70 -42.69 -34.77
CA ILE A 293 -4.68 -43.28 -35.65
C ILE A 293 -3.97 -42.20 -36.48
N CYS A 294 -4.62 -41.06 -36.75
CA CYS A 294 -3.98 -39.96 -37.47
C CYS A 294 -2.90 -39.28 -36.62
N SER A 295 -1.80 -38.92 -37.26
CA SER A 295 -0.81 -37.99 -36.70
C SER A 295 -1.47 -36.66 -36.32
N ALA A 296 -1.00 -36.04 -35.24
CA ALA A 296 -1.66 -34.90 -34.59
C ALA A 296 -1.74 -33.65 -35.50
N ASP A 297 -0.80 -33.50 -36.43
CA ASP A 297 -0.70 -32.48 -37.48
C ASP A 297 -1.86 -32.53 -38.48
N LYS A 298 -2.40 -33.72 -38.78
CA LYS A 298 -3.52 -33.85 -39.72
C LYS A 298 -4.87 -33.40 -39.13
N ASN A 299 -5.00 -33.39 -37.80
CA ASN A 299 -6.20 -32.93 -37.06
C ASN A 299 -7.55 -33.45 -37.61
N ASN A 300 -7.58 -34.67 -38.14
CA ASN A 300 -8.77 -35.25 -38.76
C ASN A 300 -9.86 -35.51 -37.72
N LYS A 301 -10.98 -34.77 -37.82
CA LYS A 301 -12.15 -34.90 -36.94
C LYS A 301 -13.15 -35.91 -37.51
N THR A 302 -13.78 -36.68 -36.64
CA THR A 302 -14.73 -37.74 -36.97
C THR A 302 -15.77 -37.90 -35.87
N THR A 303 -16.98 -38.33 -36.26
CA THR A 303 -18.06 -38.76 -35.36
C THR A 303 -18.09 -40.27 -35.17
N VAL A 304 -17.31 -41.01 -35.96
CA VAL A 304 -17.30 -42.48 -35.95
C VAL A 304 -16.42 -42.97 -34.82
N THR A 305 -16.93 -43.92 -34.04
CA THR A 305 -16.22 -44.59 -32.94
C THR A 305 -16.09 -46.09 -33.24
N CYS A 306 -14.96 -46.68 -32.85
CA CYS A 306 -14.78 -48.12 -32.94
C CYS A 306 -15.75 -48.83 -31.99
N SER A 307 -16.46 -49.86 -32.47
CA SER A 307 -17.43 -50.61 -31.67
C SER A 307 -16.80 -51.30 -30.46
N GLN A 308 -15.54 -51.75 -30.58
CA GLN A 308 -14.78 -52.45 -29.55
C GLN A 308 -14.08 -51.48 -28.58
N CYS A 309 -13.23 -50.57 -29.07
CA CYS A 309 -12.40 -49.74 -28.19
C CYS A 309 -12.97 -48.34 -27.90
N LYS A 310 -14.10 -47.97 -28.52
CA LYS A 310 -14.81 -46.68 -28.36
C LYS A 310 -14.00 -45.42 -28.69
N ARG A 311 -12.78 -45.55 -29.25
CA ARG A 311 -11.97 -44.41 -29.71
C ARG A 311 -12.49 -43.89 -31.06
N PHE A 312 -12.30 -42.59 -31.31
CA PHE A 312 -12.67 -41.94 -32.57
C PHE A 312 -11.76 -42.37 -33.73
N VAL A 313 -12.34 -42.69 -34.87
CA VAL A 313 -11.64 -43.18 -36.06
C VAL A 313 -12.20 -42.52 -37.34
N CYS A 314 -11.34 -42.01 -38.23
CA CYS A 314 -11.80 -41.38 -39.48
C CYS A 314 -12.16 -42.43 -40.53
N LYS A 315 -12.89 -42.02 -41.58
CA LYS A 315 -13.37 -42.91 -42.65
C LYS A 315 -12.24 -43.72 -43.33
N SER A 316 -11.02 -43.18 -43.41
CA SER A 316 -9.86 -43.87 -44.00
C SER A 316 -9.24 -44.93 -43.10
N HIS A 317 -9.54 -44.91 -41.79
CA HIS A 317 -8.98 -45.83 -40.80
C HIS A 317 -10.05 -46.74 -40.18
N CYS A 318 -11.27 -46.77 -40.75
CA CYS A 318 -12.32 -47.66 -40.32
C CYS A 318 -12.89 -48.45 -41.51
N GLU A 319 -13.20 -49.72 -41.27
CA GLU A 319 -13.99 -50.55 -42.18
C GLU A 319 -15.36 -50.80 -41.58
N LYS A 320 -16.39 -50.85 -42.43
CA LYS A 320 -17.75 -51.22 -42.01
C LYS A 320 -17.93 -52.71 -42.21
N LEU A 321 -18.12 -53.45 -41.11
CA LEU A 321 -18.63 -54.81 -41.16
C LEU A 321 -20.13 -54.78 -41.41
N VAL A 322 -20.56 -55.40 -42.51
CA VAL A 322 -21.97 -55.67 -42.80
C VAL A 322 -22.24 -57.12 -42.44
N GLN A 323 -23.19 -57.37 -41.54
CA GLN A 323 -23.62 -58.72 -41.14
C GLN A 323 -25.12 -58.84 -41.42
N CYS A 324 -25.57 -60.00 -41.92
CA CYS A 324 -26.99 -60.29 -42.03
C CYS A 324 -27.59 -60.58 -40.64
N ASN A 325 -28.91 -60.42 -40.49
CA ASN A 325 -29.59 -60.64 -39.21
C ASN A 325 -29.35 -62.05 -38.64
N SER A 326 -29.28 -63.07 -39.50
CA SER A 326 -29.01 -64.46 -39.09
C SER A 326 -27.61 -64.68 -38.51
N CYS A 327 -26.62 -63.86 -38.88
CA CYS A 327 -25.27 -63.91 -38.30
C CYS A 327 -25.15 -63.06 -37.02
N LEU A 328 -26.01 -62.05 -36.87
CA LEU A 328 -26.08 -61.20 -35.67
C LEU A 328 -26.84 -61.90 -34.53
N TYR A 329 -27.79 -62.76 -34.90
CA TYR A 329 -28.60 -63.59 -34.02
C TYR A 329 -28.59 -65.04 -34.55
N PRO A 330 -27.51 -65.82 -34.36
CA PRO A 330 -27.52 -67.22 -34.72
C PRO A 330 -28.65 -67.93 -33.95
N PRO A 331 -29.43 -68.81 -34.61
CA PRO A 331 -30.47 -69.57 -33.91
C PRO A 331 -29.82 -70.37 -32.78
N MET A 332 -30.43 -70.32 -31.59
CA MET A 332 -29.99 -71.14 -30.47
C MET A 332 -30.17 -72.61 -30.88
N GLU A 333 -29.11 -73.40 -30.82
CA GLU A 333 -29.21 -74.86 -30.94
C GLU A 333 -30.13 -75.34 -29.79
N GLU A 334 -31.30 -75.86 -30.14
CA GLU A 334 -32.08 -76.70 -29.22
C GLU A 334 -31.39 -78.07 -29.18
N ASP A 335 -31.08 -78.54 -27.97
CA ASP A 335 -30.31 -79.75 -27.65
C ASP A 335 -30.71 -81.03 -28.43
#